data_AF-A0A3D2C1R0-F1
#
_entry.id   AF-A0A3D2C1R0-F1
#
_cell.length_a   1.000
_cell.length_b   1.000
_cell.length_c   1.000
_cell.angle_alpha   90.00
_cell.angle_beta   90.00
_cell.angle_gamma   90.00
#
_symmetry.space_group_name_H-M   'P 1'
#
loop_
_entity.id
_entity.type
_entity.pdbx_description
1 polymer ?
#
loop_
_entity_poly.entity_id
_entity_poly.type
_entity_poly.pdbx_seq_one_letter_code
_entity_poly.pdbx_strand_id
1 'polypeptide(L)' 'MHFDWPVLIINGDRDAADFVRFSLVDAGWDARRVQWTSSLAGARSHLRRGTPRVIVVTPPLPDARNEVALFDALRE' A
#
# COMPACT_ATOMS: atom_id res chain seq x y z
N MET A 1 0.32 -19.58 -11.14
CA MET A 1 0.48 -18.22 -11.71
C MET A 1 1.43 -17.48 -10.80
N HIS A 2 2.51 -16.89 -11.34
CA HIS A 2 3.39 -16.02 -10.57
C HIS A 2 2.88 -14.58 -10.69
N PHE A 3 2.57 -13.95 -9.56
CA PHE A 3 2.13 -12.56 -9.51
C PHE A 3 3.31 -11.69 -9.08
N ASP A 4 3.94 -11.03 -10.05
CA ASP A 4 5.17 -10.29 -9.85
C ASP A 4 4.95 -8.77 -9.78
N TRP A 5 3.72 -8.32 -9.60
CA TRP A 5 3.42 -6.90 -9.56
C TRP A 5 3.85 -6.29 -8.21
N PRO A 6 4.56 -5.13 -8.18
CA PRO A 6 4.85 -4.47 -6.92
C PRO A 6 3.57 -4.00 -6.23
N VAL A 7 3.45 -4.33 -4.96
CA VAL A 7 2.32 -3.99 -4.09
C VAL A 7 2.77 -2.99 -3.05
N LEU A 8 2.01 -1.91 -2.86
CA LEU A 8 2.18 -0.99 -1.75
C LEU A 8 0.95 -1.06 -0.83
N ILE A 9 1.17 -1.39 0.44
CA ILE A 9 0.16 -1.39 1.50
C ILE A 9 0.26 -0.06 2.26
N ILE A 10 -0.84 0.67 2.34
CA ILE A 10 -0.96 1.92 3.09
C ILE A 10 -1.93 1.69 4.24
N ASN A 11 -1.39 1.49 5.44
CA ASN A 11 -2.19 1.20 6.64
C ASN A 11 -1.46 1.71 7.89
N GLY A 12 -2.17 2.45 8.75
CA GLY A 12 -1.64 2.92 10.03
C GLY A 12 -1.40 1.80 11.04
N ASP A 13 -2.14 0.69 10.92
CA ASP A 13 -1.97 -0.51 11.72
C ASP A 13 -0.96 -1.45 11.04
N ARG A 14 0.14 -1.73 11.74
CA ARG A 14 1.22 -2.60 11.26
C ARG A 14 0.81 -4.06 11.25
N ASP A 15 0.06 -4.53 12.25
CA ASP A 15 -0.31 -5.94 12.35
C ASP A 15 -1.31 -6.30 11.25
N ALA A 16 -2.25 -5.40 10.96
CA ALA A 16 -3.15 -5.54 9.82
C ALA A 16 -2.41 -5.53 8.48
N ALA A 17 -1.37 -4.70 8.33
CA ALA A 17 -0.54 -4.69 7.13
C ALA A 17 0.27 -5.97 6.96
N ASP A 18 0.84 -6.49 8.05
CA ASP A 18 1.60 -7.74 8.06
C ASP A 18 0.70 -8.94 7.74
N PHE A 19 -0.56 -8.94 8.20
CA PHE A 19 -1.56 -9.93 7.82
C PHE A 19 -1.87 -9.92 6.30
N VAL A 20 -2.07 -8.74 5.71
CA VAL A 20 -2.29 -8.59 4.26
C VAL A 20 -1.06 -9.05 3.48
N ARG A 21 0.14 -8.65 3.93
CA ARG A 21 1.42 -9.07 3.34
C ARG A 21 1.54 -10.59 3.36
N PHE A 22 1.28 -11.23 4.50
CA PHE A 22 1.32 -12.68 4.63
C PHE A 22 0.36 -13.35 3.64
N SER A 23 -0.88 -12.87 3.57
CA SER A 23 -1.91 -13.42 2.67
C SER A 23 -1.53 -13.31 1.19
N LEU A 24 -0.90 -12.20 0.78
CA LEU A 24 -0.38 -12.03 -0.59
C LEU A 24 0.76 -13.00 -0.88
N VAL A 25 1.69 -13.16 0.05
CA VAL A 25 2.83 -14.07 -0.13
C VAL A 25 2.38 -15.52 -0.19
N ASP A 26 1.42 -15.92 0.65
CA ASP A 26 0.79 -17.25 0.61
C ASP A 26 0.09 -17.50 -0.73
N ALA A 27 -0.54 -16.46 -1.31
CA ALA A 27 -1.12 -16.51 -2.66
C ALA A 27 -0.11 -16.53 -3.82
N GLY A 28 1.21 -16.57 -3.53
CA GLY A 28 2.28 -16.68 -4.52
C GLY A 28 2.84 -15.35 -5.03
N TRP A 29 2.61 -14.24 -4.33
CA TRP A 29 3.25 -12.96 -4.63
C TRP A 29 4.69 -12.91 -4.10
N ASP A 30 5.58 -12.23 -4.81
CA ASP A 30 6.95 -12.01 -4.34
C ASP A 30 6.99 -11.07 -3.12
N ALA A 31 7.34 -11.62 -1.95
CA ALA A 31 7.47 -10.90 -0.68
C ALA A 31 8.40 -9.68 -0.75
N ARG A 32 9.42 -9.70 -1.63
CA ARG A 32 10.36 -8.58 -1.80
C ARG A 32 9.71 -7.36 -2.46
N ARG A 33 8.59 -7.59 -3.15
CA ARG A 33 7.85 -6.57 -3.92
C ARG A 33 6.59 -6.09 -3.23
N VAL A 34 6.25 -6.66 -2.07
CA VAL A 34 5.22 -6.14 -1.18
C VAL A 34 5.88 -5.18 -0.20
N GLN A 35 5.55 -3.89 -0.29
CA GLN A 35 6.03 -2.83 0.60
C GLN A 35 4.89 -2.28 1.44
N TRP A 36 5.22 -1.71 2.59
CA TRP A 36 4.24 -1.12 3.51
C TRP A 36 4.68 0.27 3.95
N THR A 37 3.71 1.13 4.19
CA THR A 37 3.89 2.42 4.84
C THR A 37 2.69 2.78 5.71
N SER A 38 2.96 3.45 6.82
CA SER A 38 1.95 3.91 7.76
C SER A 38 1.48 5.34 7.51
N SER A 39 1.88 5.99 6.42
CA SER A 39 1.51 7.39 6.15
C SER A 39 1.37 7.69 4.67
N LEU A 40 0.57 8.71 4.37
CA LEU A 40 0.45 9.24 3.00
C LEU A 40 1.77 9.81 2.48
N ALA A 41 2.57 10.43 3.35
CA ALA A 41 3.88 10.95 2.98
C ALA A 41 4.85 9.82 2.55
N GLY A 42 4.84 8.71 3.29
CA GLY A 42 5.60 7.51 2.92
C GLY A 42 5.09 6.93 1.60
N ALA A 43 3.77 6.81 1.43
CA ALA A 43 3.16 6.33 0.18
C ALA A 43 3.60 7.14 -1.04
N ARG A 44 3.57 8.47 -0.94
CA ARG A 44 4.09 9.38 -1.98
C ARG A 44 5.58 9.15 -2.27
N SER A 45 6.39 8.89 -1.25
CA SER A 45 7.81 8.57 -1.44
C SER A 45 8.01 7.28 -2.24
N HIS A 46 7.21 6.24 -1.94
CA HIS A 46 7.23 4.98 -2.69
C HIS A 46 6.80 5.18 -4.15
N LEU A 47 5.68 5.88 -4.38
CA LEU A 47 5.14 6.17 -5.72
C LEU A 47 6.14 6.94 -6.60
N ARG A 48 6.93 7.86 -6.03
CA ARG A 48 7.97 8.61 -6.75
C ARG A 48 9.19 7.78 -7.13
N ARG A 49 9.52 6.75 -6.34
CA ARG A 49 10.69 5.89 -6.56
C ARG A 49 10.43 4.74 -7.55
N GLY A 50 9.17 4.50 -7.87
CA GLY A 50 8.72 3.51 -8.84
C GLY A 50 7.21 3.34 -8.75
N THR A 51 6.56 2.86 -9.81
CA THR A 51 5.10 2.73 -9.86
C THR A 51 4.66 1.38 -9.28
N PRO A 52 4.18 1.30 -8.02
CA PRO A 52 3.42 0.14 -7.57
C PRO A 52 2.25 -0.07 -8.55
N ARG A 53 2.01 -1.33 -8.91
CA ARG A 53 0.92 -1.71 -9.81
C ARG A 53 -0.37 -1.98 -9.04
N VAL A 54 -0.25 -2.30 -7.75
CA VAL A 54 -1.36 -2.54 -6.83
C VAL A 54 -1.15 -1.71 -5.57
N ILE A 55 -2.18 -0.99 -5.15
CA ILE A 55 -2.19 -0.22 -3.91
C ILE A 55 -3.31 -0.78 -3.03
N VAL A 56 -2.95 -1.24 -1.83
CA VAL A 56 -3.91 -1.69 -0.81
C VAL A 56 -4.01 -0.60 0.23
N VAL A 57 -5.21 -0.07 0.45
CA VAL A 57 -5.46 1.05 1.36
C VAL A 57 -6.53 0.67 2.36
N THR A 58 -6.30 0.97 3.64
CA THR A 58 -7.33 0.87 4.68
C THR A 58 -7.83 2.27 5.06
N PRO A 59 -9.11 2.60 4.83
CA PRO A 59 -9.72 3.84 5.30
C PRO A 59 -10.18 3.73 6.78
N PRO A 60 -10.20 4.83 7.55
CA PRO A 60 -9.63 6.13 7.19
C PRO A 60 -8.11 6.02 7.11
N LEU A 61 -7.53 6.70 6.14
CA LEU A 61 -6.09 6.65 5.97
C LEU A 61 -5.37 7.23 7.18
N PRO A 62 -4.17 6.72 7.51
CA PRO A 62 -3.30 7.40 8.44
C PRO A 62 -3.04 8.83 7.92
N ASP A 63 -3.33 9.79 8.80
CA ASP A 63 -3.21 11.23 8.59
C ASP A 63 -4.28 11.92 7.71
N ALA A 64 -5.22 11.18 7.10
CA ALA A 64 -6.31 11.80 6.35
C ALA A 64 -7.43 12.26 7.29
N ARG A 65 -7.58 13.58 7.44
CA ARG A 65 -8.73 14.17 8.15
C ARG A 65 -10.05 14.03 7.38
N ASN A 66 -10.02 13.65 6.10
CA ASN A 66 -11.19 13.54 5.23
C ASN A 66 -10.92 12.58 4.04
N GLU A 67 -11.83 11.64 3.77
CA GLU A 67 -11.66 10.57 2.76
C GLU A 67 -11.62 11.07 1.31
N VAL A 68 -12.24 12.22 1.03
CA VAL A 68 -12.30 12.82 -0.32
C VAL A 68 -10.92 13.27 -0.82
N ALA A 69 -10.09 13.83 0.07
CA ALA A 69 -8.77 14.35 -0.28
C ALA A 69 -7.78 13.24 -0.72
N LEU A 70 -8.08 11.97 -0.42
CA LEU A 70 -7.26 10.84 -0.82
C LEU A 70 -7.37 10.56 -2.31
N PHE A 71 -8.59 10.38 -2.80
CA PHE A 71 -8.79 9.96 -4.19
C PHE A 71 -8.28 11.03 -5.14
N ASP A 72 -8.35 12.30 -4.74
CA ASP A 72 -7.71 13.41 -5.44
C ASP A 72 -6.18 13.31 -5.39
N ALA A 73 -5.58 13.03 -4.22
CA ALA A 73 -4.12 12.91 -4.06
C ALA A 73 -3.49 11.69 -4.74
N LEU A 74 -4.26 10.64 -5.06
CA LEU A 74 -3.81 9.48 -5.85
C LEU A 74 -4.02 9.66 -7.36
N ARG A 75 -4.83 10.66 -7.77
CA ARG A 75 -5.19 10.91 -9.16
C ARG A 75 -4.22 11.88 -9.86
N GLU A 76 -3.56 12.77 -9.11
CA GLU A 76 -2.44 13.62 -9.56
C GLU A 76 -1.10 12.86 -9.58
#